data_AF-A0A0D0GXF8-F1
#
_entry.id   AF-A0A0D0GXF8-F1
#
_cell.length_a   1.000
_cell.length_b   1.000
_cell.length_c   1.000
_cell.angle_alpha   90.00
_cell.angle_beta   90.00
_cell.angle_gamma   90.00
#
_symmetry.space_group_name_H-M   'P 1'
#
loop_
_entity.id
_entity.type
_entity.pdbx_description
1 polymer ?
#
loop_
_entity_poly.entity_id
_entity_poly.type
_entity_poly.pdbx_seq_one_letter_code
_entity_poly.pdbx_strand_id
1 'polypeptide(L)'
;MSIEVGSKLQGKVTGITKFGAFVELPEGATGLVHISEVADSYVKDINEHLKVGDVVEVRVINVEKDGKIGLSIKKAKEQASRPRNKGNDRASKESFEQKISRFLKESEDRLASLKRHTESKRGGRGARRG
;
A
#
# COMPACT_ATOMS: atom_id res chain seq x y z
N MET A 1 3.90 24.09 -18.17
CA MET A 1 3.96 22.67 -18.56
C MET A 1 2.51 22.15 -18.59
N SER A 2 2.22 20.93 -19.03
CA SER A 2 0.85 20.42 -18.97
C SER A 2 0.60 19.84 -17.58
N ILE A 3 -0.36 20.38 -16.83
CA ILE A 3 -0.76 19.79 -15.54
C ILE A 3 -1.43 18.44 -15.82
N GLU A 4 -0.75 17.36 -15.45
CA GLU A 4 -1.26 16.01 -15.62
C GLU A 4 -2.11 15.56 -14.41
N VAL A 5 -3.21 14.85 -14.71
CA VAL A 5 -4.04 14.24 -13.69
C VAL A 5 -3.24 13.21 -12.90
N GLY A 6 -3.29 13.30 -11.57
CA GLY A 6 -2.61 12.41 -10.65
C GLY A 6 -1.28 12.93 -10.12
N SER A 7 -0.74 14.00 -10.70
CA SER A 7 0.48 14.67 -10.22
C SER A 7 0.24 15.39 -8.89
N LYS A 8 1.29 15.46 -8.07
CA LYS A 8 1.30 16.19 -6.80
C LYS A 8 1.96 17.53 -7.03
N LEU A 9 1.31 18.59 -6.57
CA LEU A 9 1.79 19.96 -6.70
C LEU A 9 1.63 20.65 -5.35
N GLN A 10 2.52 21.61 -5.08
CA GLN A 10 2.34 22.52 -3.95
C GLN A 10 1.57 23.73 -4.44
N GLY A 11 0.57 24.16 -3.67
CA GLY A 11 -0.20 25.34 -4.00
C GLY A 11 -0.49 26.18 -2.75
N LYS A 12 -0.75 27.47 -2.96
CA LYS A 12 -1.05 28.42 -1.90
C LYS A 12 -2.55 28.58 -1.77
N VAL A 13 -3.08 28.47 -0.55
CA VAL A 13 -4.50 28.70 -0.29
C VAL A 13 -4.80 30.18 -0.47
N THR A 14 -5.61 30.56 -1.45
CA THR A 14 -6.00 31.96 -1.71
C THR A 14 -7.32 32.32 -1.05
N GLY A 15 -8.18 31.33 -0.77
CA GLY A 15 -9.45 31.56 -0.12
C GLY A 15 -10.07 30.27 0.41
N ILE A 16 -10.91 30.40 1.43
CA ILE A 16 -11.63 29.30 2.06
C ILE A 16 -13.12 29.65 2.07
N THR A 17 -13.95 28.69 1.71
CA THR A 17 -15.42 28.81 1.71
C THR A 17 -16.03 27.63 2.47
N LYS A 18 -17.35 27.67 2.71
CA LYS A 18 -18.06 26.57 3.39
C LYS A 18 -18.07 25.26 2.61
N PHE A 19 -17.87 25.32 1.29
CA PHE A 19 -17.91 24.15 0.41
C PHE A 19 -16.51 23.66 0.01
N GLY A 20 -15.44 24.39 0.32
CA GLY A 20 -14.09 24.02 -0.07
C GLY A 20 -13.02 25.09 0.16
N ALA A 21 -11.85 24.89 -0.43
CA ALA A 21 -10.73 25.82 -0.42
C ALA A 21 -10.20 26.05 -1.84
N PHE A 22 -9.88 27.30 -2.16
CA PHE A 22 -9.23 27.70 -3.38
C PHE A 22 -7.72 27.67 -3.18
N VAL A 23 -7.04 26.97 -4.08
CA VAL A 23 -5.59 26.79 -4.05
C VAL A 23 -5.03 27.23 -5.39
N GLU A 24 -4.11 28.18 -5.36
CA GLU A 24 -3.37 28.65 -6.52
C GLU A 24 -2.11 27.81 -6.70
N LEU A 25 -1.94 27.27 -7.90
CA LEU A 25 -0.81 26.42 -8.27
C LEU A 25 0.27 27.26 -8.98
N PRO A 26 1.54 26.86 -8.93
CA PRO A 26 2.68 27.61 -9.49
C PRO A 26 2.71 27.74 -11.03
N GLU A 27 1.64 27.36 -11.74
CA GLU A 27 1.50 27.47 -13.19
C GLU A 27 0.39 28.46 -13.60
N GLY A 28 -0.06 29.31 -12.67
CA GLY A 28 -1.18 30.24 -12.89
C GLY A 28 -2.55 29.55 -12.96
N ALA A 29 -2.61 28.25 -12.67
CA ALA A 29 -3.84 27.49 -12.59
C ALA A 29 -4.47 27.64 -11.21
N THR A 30 -5.79 27.78 -11.18
CA THR A 30 -6.57 27.83 -9.93
C THR A 30 -7.28 26.50 -9.74
N GLY A 31 -7.05 25.88 -8.60
CA GLY A 31 -7.71 24.65 -8.22
C GLY A 31 -8.70 24.84 -7.07
N LEU A 32 -9.72 23.99 -7.06
CA LEU A 32 -10.69 23.92 -5.98
C LEU A 32 -10.57 22.58 -5.28
N VAL A 33 -10.39 22.64 -3.96
CA VAL A 33 -10.46 21.48 -3.06
C VAL A 33 -11.85 21.45 -2.47
N HIS A 34 -12.63 20.40 -2.77
CA HIS A 34 -13.95 20.22 -2.17
C HIS A 34 -13.82 19.87 -0.68
N ILE A 35 -14.78 20.25 0.16
CA ILE A 35 -14.75 19.95 1.61
C ILE A 35 -14.55 18.45 1.90
N SER A 36 -15.14 17.57 1.08
CA SER A 36 -14.99 16.11 1.19
C SER A 36 -13.59 15.59 0.84
N GLU A 37 -12.77 16.42 0.20
CA GLU A 37 -11.41 16.10 -0.25
C GLU A 37 -10.33 16.78 0.61
N VAL A 38 -10.74 17.58 1.62
CA VAL A 38 -9.84 18.22 2.60
C VAL A 38 -9.32 17.19 3.61
N ALA A 39 -10.20 16.34 4.15
CA ALA A 39 -9.85 15.33 5.15
C ALA A 39 -10.83 14.14 5.12
N ASP A 40 -10.43 13.01 5.73
CA ASP A 40 -11.28 11.83 5.95
C ASP A 40 -12.40 12.05 6.97
N SER A 41 -12.24 13.05 7.83
CA SER A 41 -13.18 13.37 8.91
C SER A 41 -14.15 14.48 8.48
N TYR A 42 -15.32 14.51 9.10
CA TYR A 42 -16.28 15.60 8.91
C TYR A 42 -15.69 16.92 9.41
N VAL A 43 -15.37 17.82 8.49
CA VAL A 43 -14.84 19.14 8.81
C VAL A 43 -16.01 20.09 9.07
N LYS A 44 -16.23 20.46 10.32
CA LYS A 44 -17.26 21.45 10.71
C LYS A 44 -16.85 22.86 10.29
N ASP A 45 -15.56 23.17 10.45
CA ASP A 45 -14.95 24.44 10.05
C ASP A 45 -13.62 24.20 9.32
N ILE A 46 -13.58 24.53 8.02
CA ILE A 46 -12.36 24.39 7.20
C ILE A 46 -11.26 25.33 7.70
N ASN A 47 -11.61 26.48 8.26
CA ASN A 47 -10.65 27.47 8.78
C ASN A 47 -9.77 26.94 9.92
N GLU A 48 -10.18 25.90 10.62
CA GLU A 48 -9.35 25.25 11.64
C GLU A 48 -8.29 24.33 11.03
N HIS A 49 -8.54 23.82 9.83
CA HIS A 49 -7.70 22.83 9.15
C HIS A 49 -6.81 23.45 8.06
N LEU A 50 -7.27 24.54 7.45
CA LEU A 50 -6.58 25.27 6.39
C LEU A 50 -6.60 26.75 6.72
N LYS A 51 -5.52 27.45 6.43
CA LYS A 51 -5.43 28.90 6.56
C LYS A 51 -5.20 29.55 5.21
N VAL A 52 -5.83 30.70 4.99
CA VAL A 52 -5.55 31.52 3.81
C VAL A 52 -4.09 31.96 3.86
N GLY A 53 -3.38 31.77 2.76
CA GLY A 53 -1.96 32.05 2.61
C GLY A 53 -1.05 30.85 2.90
N ASP A 54 -1.58 29.74 3.41
CA ASP A 54 -0.79 28.54 3.72
C ASP A 54 -0.43 27.76 2.45
N VAL A 55 0.71 27.07 2.48
CA VAL A 55 1.19 26.26 1.36
C VAL A 55 0.89 24.80 1.64
N VAL A 56 0.07 24.19 0.78
CA VAL A 56 -0.40 22.81 0.95
C VAL A 56 -0.04 21.95 -0.25
N GLU A 57 0.28 20.68 0.01
CA GLU A 57 0.45 19.67 -1.05
C GLU A 57 -0.92 19.13 -1.46
N VAL A 58 -1.20 19.20 -2.76
CA VAL A 58 -2.46 18.83 -3.38
C VAL A 58 -2.19 17.90 -4.55
N ARG A 59 -3.11 16.95 -4.77
CA ARG A 59 -3.06 16.05 -5.91
C ARG A 59 -4.14 16.43 -6.93
N VAL A 60 -3.74 16.47 -8.20
CA VAL A 60 -4.66 16.73 -9.32
C VAL A 60 -5.56 15.51 -9.51
N ILE A 61 -6.88 15.70 -9.40
CA ILE A 61 -7.88 14.65 -9.69
C ILE A 61 -8.45 14.83 -11.08
N ASN A 62 -8.72 16.07 -11.47
CA ASN A 62 -9.35 16.36 -12.75
C ASN A 62 -8.88 17.73 -13.25
N VAL A 63 -8.76 17.87 -14.57
CA VAL A 63 -8.41 19.14 -15.22
C VAL A 63 -9.52 19.44 -16.22
N GLU A 64 -10.26 20.51 -15.99
CA GLU A 64 -11.30 20.95 -16.91
C GLU A 64 -10.74 21.89 -17.99
N LYS A 65 -11.42 21.93 -19.14
CA LYS A 65 -11.03 22.80 -20.27
C LYS A 65 -11.19 24.29 -19.96
N ASP A 66 -12.01 24.63 -18.97
CA ASP A 66 -12.21 26.00 -18.47
C ASP A 66 -11.10 26.47 -17.51
N GLY A 67 -10.03 25.68 -17.32
CA GLY A 67 -8.90 26.03 -16.46
C GLY A 67 -9.12 25.75 -14.98
N LYS A 68 -10.27 25.20 -14.60
CA LYS A 68 -10.55 24.73 -13.23
C LYS A 68 -9.95 23.36 -13.01
N ILE A 69 -9.22 23.21 -11.90
CA ILE A 69 -8.57 21.96 -11.54
C ILE A 69 -9.18 21.43 -10.25
N GLY A 70 -9.70 20.20 -10.29
CA GLY A 70 -10.18 19.49 -9.11
C GLY A 70 -8.98 18.96 -8.33
N LEU A 71 -8.79 19.45 -7.11
CA LEU A 71 -7.66 19.11 -6.26
C LEU A 71 -8.13 18.35 -5.01
N SER A 72 -7.25 17.48 -4.48
CA SER A 72 -7.50 16.80 -3.21
C SER A 72 -6.25 16.75 -2.34
N ILE A 73 -6.45 17.10 -1.07
CA ILE A 73 -5.40 17.07 -0.04
C ILE A 73 -5.32 15.66 0.54
N LYS A 74 -6.47 15.00 0.74
CA LYS A 74 -6.55 13.61 1.23
C LYS A 74 -5.75 12.64 0.35
N LYS A 75 -5.97 12.68 -0.97
CA LYS A 75 -5.28 11.78 -1.92
C LYS A 75 -3.78 12.09 -2.07
N ALA A 76 -3.33 13.28 -1.64
CA ALA A 76 -1.91 13.59 -1.56
C ALA A 76 -1.26 12.87 -0.36
N LYS A 77 -1.93 12.85 0.80
CA LYS A 77 -1.43 12.18 2.02
C LYS A 77 -1.45 10.65 1.93
N GLU A 78 -2.42 10.05 1.23
CA GLU A 78 -2.60 8.59 1.19
C GLU A 78 -1.41 7.82 0.58
N GLN A 79 -0.56 8.47 -0.23
CA GLN A 79 0.61 7.80 -0.80
C GLN A 79 1.83 7.74 0.14
N ALA A 80 1.81 8.39 1.30
CA ALA A 80 2.92 8.33 2.26
C ALA A 80 2.91 7.05 3.12
N SER A 81 1.82 6.27 3.15
CA SER A 81 1.67 5.10 4.06
C SER A 81 1.44 3.76 3.35
N ARG A 82 1.64 3.68 2.04
CA ARG A 82 1.83 2.40 1.35
C ARG A 82 3.21 2.42 0.69
N PRO A 83 4.20 1.63 1.14
CA PRO A 83 5.24 1.24 0.21
C PRO A 83 4.50 0.65 -1.00
N ARG A 84 4.56 1.35 -2.14
CA ARG A 84 4.22 0.76 -3.42
C ARG A 84 5.18 -0.40 -3.56
N ASN A 85 4.74 -1.58 -3.15
CA ASN A 85 5.29 -2.84 -3.60
C ASN A 85 4.98 -2.88 -5.11
N LYS A 86 5.78 -2.16 -5.89
CA LYS A 86 5.88 -2.32 -7.33
C LYS A 86 6.68 -3.59 -7.54
N GLY A 87 6.06 -4.71 -7.14
CA GLY A 87 6.61 -6.04 -7.26
C GLY A 87 6.49 -6.47 -8.70
N ASN A 88 7.46 -6.09 -9.52
CA ASN A 88 7.93 -6.95 -10.59
C ASN A 88 9.35 -6.58 -11.00
N ASP A 89 10.34 -7.03 -10.24
CA ASP A 89 11.67 -7.37 -10.76
C ASP A 89 12.39 -8.35 -9.79
N ARG A 90 12.19 -9.65 -10.07
CA ARG A 90 13.23 -10.70 -10.10
C ARG A 90 14.27 -10.87 -8.97
N ALA A 91 13.93 -10.82 -7.69
CA ALA A 91 14.80 -11.41 -6.66
C ALA A 91 14.08 -11.75 -5.36
N SER A 92 13.69 -13.03 -5.22
CA SER A 92 13.54 -13.79 -3.94
C SER A 92 12.59 -14.99 -4.12
N LYS A 93 12.78 -15.74 -5.21
CA LYS A 93 12.25 -17.11 -5.34
C LYS A 93 13.12 -18.13 -4.56
N GLU A 94 13.98 -17.67 -3.66
CA GLU A 94 14.91 -18.53 -2.91
C GLU A 94 14.39 -18.99 -1.54
N SER A 95 13.31 -18.41 -1.00
CA SER A 95 12.91 -18.74 0.38
C SER A 95 11.71 -19.68 0.53
N PHE A 96 11.03 -20.06 -0.55
CA PHE A 96 9.89 -20.98 -0.48
C PHE A 96 10.25 -22.40 -0.89
N GLU A 97 10.95 -22.57 -2.02
CA GLU A 97 11.51 -23.86 -2.46
C GLU A 97 12.45 -24.45 -1.40
N GLN A 98 13.35 -23.64 -0.82
CA GLN A 98 14.26 -24.08 0.24
C GLN A 98 13.54 -24.57 1.49
N LYS A 99 12.38 -23.98 1.84
CA LYS A 99 11.58 -24.43 2.99
C LYS A 99 10.86 -25.74 2.70
N ILE A 100 10.35 -25.94 1.48
CA ILE A 100 9.74 -27.21 1.07
C ILE A 100 10.79 -28.32 0.98
N SER A 101 11.96 -28.05 0.38
CA SER A 101 13.04 -29.04 0.32
C SER A 101 13.55 -29.43 1.70
N ARG A 102 13.67 -28.46 2.63
CA ARG A 102 14.05 -28.74 4.03
C ARG A 102 13.00 -29.58 4.75
N PHE A 103 11.71 -29.33 4.50
CA PHE A 103 10.62 -30.08 5.11
C PHE A 103 10.50 -31.51 4.55
N LEU A 104 10.62 -31.68 3.23
CA LEU A 104 10.60 -33.01 2.59
C LEU A 104 11.76 -33.89 3.09
N LYS A 105 12.95 -33.31 3.21
CA LYS A 105 14.14 -34.00 3.73
C LYS A 105 13.99 -34.39 5.22
N GLU A 106 13.45 -33.49 6.05
CA GLU A 106 13.22 -33.79 7.48
C GLU A 106 12.14 -34.86 7.70
N SER A 107 11.16 -34.96 6.80
CA SER A 107 10.08 -35.95 6.89
C SER A 107 10.55 -37.37 6.55
N GLU A 108 11.47 -37.54 5.59
CA GLU A 108 12.04 -38.85 5.24
C GLU A 108 12.87 -39.47 6.38
N ASP A 109 13.71 -38.68 7.06
CA ASP A 109 14.52 -39.16 8.18
C ASP A 109 13.66 -39.62 9.37
N ARG A 110 12.54 -38.94 9.65
CA ARG A 110 11.57 -39.36 10.67
C ARG A 110 10.84 -40.64 10.28
N LEU A 111 10.44 -40.79 9.01
CA LEU A 111 9.80 -42.01 8.49
C LEU A 111 10.73 -43.22 8.51
N ALA A 112 12.01 -43.05 8.16
CA ALA A 112 13.01 -44.13 8.18
C ALA A 112 13.29 -44.63 9.60
N SER A 113 13.33 -43.71 10.57
CA SER A 113 13.52 -44.01 12.00
C SER A 113 12.33 -44.79 12.58
N LEU A 114 11.10 -44.35 12.27
CA LEU A 114 9.87 -45.04 12.64
C LEU A 114 9.78 -46.44 12.01
N LYS A 115 10.15 -46.58 10.73
CA LYS A 115 10.13 -47.87 10.03
C LYS A 115 11.10 -48.88 10.65
N ARG A 116 12.35 -48.47 10.94
CA ARG A 116 13.33 -49.32 11.66
C ARG A 116 12.83 -49.76 13.03
N HIS A 117 12.18 -48.87 13.78
CA HIS A 117 11.60 -49.21 15.09
C HIS A 117 10.40 -50.17 15.02
N THR A 118 9.58 -50.09 13.97
CA THR A 118 8.43 -50.99 13.79
C THR A 118 8.80 -52.37 13.25
N GLU A 119 9.88 -52.47 12.46
CA GLU A 119 10.31 -53.72 11.82
C GLU A 119 11.12 -54.62 12.78
N SER A 120 11.94 -54.04 13.66
CA SER A 120 12.69 -54.81 14.68
C SER A 120 11.81 -55.52 15.72
N LYS A 121 10.51 -55.16 15.85
CA LYS A 121 9.55 -55.86 16.73
C LYS A 121 8.69 -56.94 16.04
N ARG A 122 8.82 -57.14 14.72
CA ARG A 122 8.06 -58.19 13.98
C ARG A 122 8.90 -59.34 13.41
N GLY A 123 10.22 -59.21 13.35
CA GLY A 123 11.10 -60.22 12.72
C GLY A 123 11.56 -61.40 13.60
N GLY A 124 10.92 -61.67 14.75
CA GLY A 124 11.47 -62.58 15.78
C GLY A 124 10.56 -63.73 16.21
N ARG A 125 9.86 -64.42 15.30
CA ARG A 125 9.23 -65.74 15.59
C ARG A 125 9.26 -66.66 14.37
N GLY A 126 10.45 -67.17 14.08
CA GLY A 126 10.65 -68.39 13.31
C GLY A 126 11.60 -69.31 14.09
N ALA A 127 11.19 -70.56 14.27
CA ALA A 127 11.91 -71.69 14.86
C ALA A 127 11.92 -71.85 16.39
N ARG A 128 11.05 -72.73 16.89
CA ARG A 128 11.26 -73.75 17.96
C ARG A 128 10.10 -74.74 17.86
N ARG A 129 10.29 -75.87 17.16
CA ARG A 129 10.61 -77.22 17.70
C ARG A 129 9.64 -77.68 18.79
N GLY A 130 8.91 -78.74 18.48
CA GLY A 130 7.98 -79.50 19.32
C GLY A 130 7.24 -80.47 18.43
#